data_AF-A0A268FDW1-F1
#
_entry.id   AF-A0A268FDW1-F1
#
_cell.length_a   1.000
_cell.length_b   1.000
_cell.length_c   1.000
_cell.angle_alpha   90.00
_cell.angle_beta   90.00
_cell.angle_gamma   90.00
#
_symmetry.space_group_name_H-M   'P 1'
#
loop_
_entity.id
_entity.type
_entity.pdbx_description
1 polymer ?
#
loop_
_entity_poly.entity_id
_entity_poly.type
_entity_poly.pdbx_seq_one_letter_code
_entity_poly.pdbx_strand_id
1 'polypeptide(L)'
;MNNEIETTYEAIYNQILHFQLQLEALSIQAGSWQEEDQEQLIRMSIALQASKDILENMLTPGKKLNFIYEKGMFSLEMFDEK
;
A
#
# COMPACT_ATOMS: atom_id res chain seq x y z
N MET A 1 -22.00 17.15 -3.04
CA MET A 1 -21.66 17.02 -1.61
C MET A 1 -20.52 16.01 -1.51
N ASN A 2 -19.50 16.32 -0.71
CA ASN A 2 -18.29 15.53 -0.41
C ASN A 2 -17.11 15.51 -1.41
N ASN A 3 -16.83 16.62 -2.09
CA ASN A 3 -15.64 16.74 -2.93
C ASN A 3 -14.32 16.63 -2.13
N GLU A 4 -14.31 17.05 -0.86
CA GLU A 4 -13.10 17.04 -0.02
C GLU A 4 -12.63 15.62 0.34
N ILE A 5 -13.57 14.69 0.56
CA ILE A 5 -13.25 13.29 0.87
C ILE A 5 -12.67 12.61 -0.37
N GLU A 6 -13.29 12.81 -1.53
CA GLU A 6 -12.79 12.28 -2.81
C GLU A 6 -11.43 12.89 -3.17
N THR A 7 -11.27 14.20 -3.01
CA THR A 7 -9.98 14.89 -3.22
C THR A 7 -8.89 14.35 -2.29
N THR A 8 -9.22 14.10 -1.02
CA THR A 8 -8.27 13.54 -0.04
C THR A 8 -7.91 12.10 -0.39
N TYR A 9 -8.90 11.30 -0.79
CA TYR A 9 -8.68 9.94 -1.25
C TYR A 9 -7.73 9.91 -2.46
N GLU A 10 -8.00 10.71 -3.48
CA GLU A 10 -7.15 10.82 -4.67
C GLU A 10 -5.74 11.29 -4.30
N ALA A 11 -5.61 12.26 -3.39
CA ALA A 11 -4.31 12.74 -2.93
C ALA A 11 -3.50 11.60 -2.26
N ILE A 12 -4.13 10.80 -1.39
CA ILE A 12 -3.47 9.65 -0.74
C ILE A 12 -3.08 8.62 -1.79
N TYR A 13 -3.98 8.26 -2.71
CA TYR A 13 -3.72 7.30 -3.76
C TYR A 13 -2.56 7.73 -4.66
N ASN A 14 -2.56 8.99 -5.11
CA ASN A 14 -1.49 9.57 -5.92
C ASN A 14 -0.15 9.62 -5.18
N GLN A 15 -0.16 9.85 -3.87
CA GLN A 15 1.06 9.84 -3.07
C GLN A 15 1.65 8.43 -2.94
N ILE A 16 0.81 7.40 -2.78
CA ILE A 16 1.27 6.00 -2.78
C ILE A 16 1.91 5.66 -4.13
N LEU A 17 1.25 6.00 -5.25
CA LEU A 17 1.81 5.78 -6.59
C LEU A 17 3.13 6.53 -6.80
N HIS A 18 3.23 7.78 -6.34
CA HIS A 18 4.45 8.57 -6.43
C HIS A 18 5.63 7.87 -5.75
N PHE A 19 5.43 7.37 -4.53
CA PHE A 19 6.47 6.64 -3.81
C PHE A 19 6.79 5.28 -4.43
N GLN A 20 5.82 4.58 -5.03
CA GLN A 20 6.09 3.33 -5.75
C GLN A 20 7.03 3.57 -6.94
N LEU A 21 6.77 4.61 -7.73
CA LEU A 21 7.63 4.99 -8.85
C LEU A 21 9.04 5.40 -8.39
N GLN A 22 9.15 6.09 -7.25
CA GLN A 22 10.46 6.41 -6.68
C GLN A 22 11.23 5.15 -6.26
N LEU A 23 10.57 4.18 -5.61
CA LEU A 23 11.22 2.92 -5.25
C LEU A 23 11.63 2.10 -6.47
N GLU A 24 10.83 2.11 -7.54
CA GLU A 24 11.18 1.46 -8.80
C GLU A 24 12.41 2.11 -9.45
N ALA A 25 12.50 3.43 -9.45
CA ALA A 25 13.67 4.14 -9.93
C ALA A 25 14.93 3.83 -9.09
N LEU A 26 14.78 3.68 -7.78
CA LEU A 26 15.84 3.29 -6.87
C LEU A 26 16.28 1.83 -7.06
N SER A 27 15.34 0.92 -7.33
CA SER A 27 15.64 -0.50 -7.52
C SER A 27 16.46 -0.76 -8.78
N ILE A 28 16.29 0.05 -9.83
CA ILE A 28 17.11 0.01 -11.06
C ILE A 28 18.59 0.30 -10.74
N GLN A 29 18.87 1.08 -9.69
CA GLN A 29 20.23 1.43 -9.25
C GLN A 29 20.78 0.50 -8.16
N ALA A 30 20.00 -0.49 -7.70
CA ALA A 30 20.29 -1.29 -6.51
C ALA A 30 21.38 -2.35 -6.69
N GLY A 31 21.95 -2.50 -7.89
CA GLY A 31 22.98 -3.50 -8.19
C GLY A 31 24.29 -3.34 -7.40
N SER A 32 24.52 -2.21 -6.73
CA SER A 32 25.69 -1.92 -5.90
C SER A 32 25.37 -1.71 -4.41
N TRP A 33 24.13 -1.95 -3.99
CA TRP A 33 23.67 -1.65 -2.64
C TRP A 33 24.05 -2.74 -1.64
N GLN A 34 24.13 -2.37 -0.37
CA GLN A 34 24.30 -3.35 0.71
C GLN A 34 23.02 -4.16 0.88
N GLU A 35 23.16 -5.38 1.41
CA GLU A 35 22.03 -6.30 1.64
C GLU A 35 20.94 -5.65 2.52
N GLU A 36 21.34 -4.87 3.52
CA GLU A 36 20.42 -4.12 4.39
C GLU A 36 19.58 -3.09 3.62
N ASP A 37 20.20 -2.35 2.69
CA ASP A 37 19.51 -1.36 1.86
C ASP A 37 18.53 -2.05 0.89
N GLN A 38 18.91 -3.22 0.36
CA GLN A 38 18.04 -4.03 -0.51
C GLN A 38 16.84 -4.57 0.26
N GLU A 39 17.04 -5.09 1.47
CA GLU A 39 15.94 -5.51 2.34
C GLU A 39 15.01 -4.34 2.69
N GLN A 40 15.57 -3.17 2.99
CA GLN A 40 14.77 -2.00 3.29
C GLN A 40 13.92 -1.59 2.09
N LEU A 41 14.49 -1.61 0.87
CA LEU A 41 13.76 -1.35 -0.37
C LEU A 41 12.62 -2.36 -0.60
N ILE A 42 12.87 -3.65 -0.37
CA ILE A 42 11.86 -4.70 -0.47
C ILE A 42 10.72 -4.46 0.53
N ARG A 43 11.03 -4.16 1.80
CA ARG A 43 10.02 -3.89 2.83
C ARG A 43 9.17 -2.66 2.49
N MET A 44 9.79 -1.59 1.98
CA MET A 44 9.07 -0.40 1.54
C MET A 44 8.15 -0.69 0.35
N SER A 45 8.61 -1.49 -0.61
CA SER A 45 7.80 -1.91 -1.77
C SER A 45 6.55 -2.70 -1.34
N ILE A 46 6.73 -3.68 -0.43
CA ILE A 46 5.62 -4.46 0.15
C ILE A 46 4.63 -3.54 0.86
N ALA A 47 5.11 -2.60 1.67
CA ALA A 47 4.26 -1.69 2.43
C ALA A 47 3.41 -0.77 1.52
N LEU A 48 4.01 -0.23 0.45
CA LEU A 48 3.28 0.60 -0.52
C LEU A 48 2.25 -0.21 -1.31
N GLN A 49 2.60 -1.43 -1.73
CA GLN A 49 1.66 -2.31 -2.43
C GLN A 49 0.47 -2.67 -1.52
N ALA A 50 0.74 -3.05 -0.27
CA ALA A 50 -0.30 -3.30 0.73
C ALA A 50 -1.19 -2.07 0.97
N SER A 51 -0.60 -0.88 1.04
CA SER A 51 -1.34 0.38 1.22
C SER A 51 -2.26 0.66 0.03
N LYS A 52 -1.78 0.45 -1.19
CA LYS A 52 -2.60 0.56 -2.41
C LYS A 52 -3.75 -0.45 -2.40
N ASP A 53 -3.46 -1.71 -2.08
CA ASP A 53 -4.46 -2.77 -2.05
C ASP A 53 -5.55 -2.50 -1.00
N ILE A 54 -5.19 -1.96 0.18
CA ILE A 54 -6.17 -1.50 1.18
C ILE A 54 -7.03 -0.41 0.58
N LEU A 55 -6.42 0.62 0.01
CA LEU A 55 -7.13 1.80 -0.45
C LEU A 55 -8.12 1.45 -1.59
N GLU A 56 -7.70 0.59 -2.52
CA GLU A 56 -8.55 0.12 -3.63
C GLU A 56 -9.65 -0.85 -3.16
N ASN A 57 -9.35 -1.75 -2.21
CA ASN A 57 -10.31 -2.78 -1.79
C ASN A 57 -11.25 -2.34 -0.68
N MET A 58 -10.90 -1.34 0.14
CA MET A 58 -11.82 -0.76 1.12
C MET A 58 -12.99 -0.01 0.45
N LEU A 59 -12.86 0.34 -0.83
CA LEU A 59 -13.98 0.90 -1.60
C LEU A 59 -15.00 -0.17 -2.07
N THR A 60 -14.70 -1.46 -1.92
CA THR A 60 -15.66 -2.53 -2.27
C THR A 60 -16.27 -3.12 -0.99
N PRO A 61 -17.53 -2.82 -0.67
CA PRO A 61 -18.22 -3.46 0.45
C PRO A 61 -18.20 -4.99 0.33
N GLY A 62 -18.06 -5.68 1.46
CA GLY A 62 -18.08 -7.15 1.52
C GLY A 62 -16.75 -7.85 1.19
N LYS A 63 -15.64 -7.11 1.02
CA LYS A 63 -14.31 -7.70 0.90
C LYS A 63 -13.64 -7.87 2.27
N LYS A 64 -12.97 -9.01 2.45
CA LYS A 64 -12.13 -9.33 3.61
C LYS A 64 -10.66 -9.30 3.19
N LEU A 65 -9.87 -8.41 3.79
CA LEU A 65 -8.41 -8.42 3.64
C LEU A 65 -7.78 -9.16 4.81
N ASN A 66 -6.91 -10.13 4.52
CA ASN A 66 -6.11 -10.81 5.53
C ASN A 66 -4.64 -10.48 5.30
N PHE A 67 -4.02 -9.87 6.31
CA PHE A 67 -2.58 -9.64 6.33
C PHE A 67 -1.93 -10.71 7.18
N ILE A 68 -1.00 -11.45 6.58
CA ILE A 68 -0.23 -12.48 7.26
C ILE A 68 1.18 -11.93 7.40
N TYR A 69 1.63 -11.77 8.64
CA TYR A 69 3.00 -11.41 8.97
C TYR A 69 3.60 -12.51 9.85
N GLU A 70 4.92 -12.69 9.85
CA GLU A 70 5.60 -13.85 10.48
C GLU A 70 5.24 -14.11 11.96
N LYS A 71 4.64 -13.14 12.67
CA LYS A 71 4.21 -13.26 14.08
C LYS A 71 2.69 -13.26 14.30
N GLY A 72 1.86 -13.30 13.25
CA GLY A 72 0.39 -13.36 13.39
C GLY A 72 -0.38 -12.91 12.16
N MET A 73 -1.71 -13.00 12.23
CA MET A 73 -2.63 -12.58 11.18
C MET A 73 -3.50 -11.43 11.70
N PHE A 74 -3.67 -10.37 10.92
CA PHE A 74 -4.73 -9.39 11.14
C PHE A 74 -5.69 -9.37 9.97
N SER A 75 -6.99 -9.49 10.27
CA SER A 75 -8.07 -9.50 9.28
C SER A 75 -8.86 -8.20 9.38
N LEU A 76 -8.99 -7.50 8.26
CA LEU A 76 -9.88 -6.35 8.11
C LEU A 76 -11.11 -6.78 7.30
N GLU A 77 -12.30 -6.58 7.85
CA GLU A 77 -13.57 -6.93 7.20
C GLU A 77 -14.44 -5.67 7.13
N MET A 78 -14.86 -5.31 5.92
CA MET A 78 -15.69 -4.12 5.66
C MET A 78 -17.11 -4.58 5.37
N PHE A 79 -18.03 -4.29 6.29
CA PHE A 79 -19.45 -4.60 6.14
C PHE A 79 -20.17 -3.47 5.41
N ASP A 80 -21.10 -3.82 4.52
CA ASP A 80 -22.03 -2.85 3.93
C ASP A 80 -23.11 -2.53 4.99
N GLU A 81 -23.14 -1.30 5.50
CA GLU A 81 -24.26 -0.86 6.35
C GLU A 81 -25.51 -0.73 5.47
N LYS A 82 -26.48 -1.62 5.67
CA LYS A 82 -27.80 -1.59 5.03
C LYS A 82 -28.64 -0.41 5.50
#